data_AF-A0A1J9PVD8-F1
#
_entry.id   AF-A0A1J9PVD8-F1
#
_cell.length_a   1.000
_cell.length_b   1.000
_cell.length_c   1.000
_cell.angle_alpha   90.00
_cell.angle_beta   90.00
_cell.angle_gamma   90.00
#
_symmetry.space_group_name_H-M   'P 1'
#
loop_
_entity.id
_entity.type
_entity.pdbx_description
1 polymer ?
#
loop_
_entity_poly.entity_id
_entity_poly.type
_entity_poly.pdbx_seq_one_letter_code
_entity_poly.pdbx_strand_id
1 'polypeptide(L)'
;MANALKRGFQTSARMMIEKSGSFADIGKVNGADGPSYMRSVEQACERIEKADGRIAKVNIQGGMAHYSNKDPTETEKVITAGLSTARGSQVGSVHIRKEGFKLFPNRLGTELGFNKVWRAAGLEVEDSEDRIARRAADESVKANVDGDNNRESSAAK
;
A
#
# COMPACT_ATOMS: atom_id res chain seq x y z
N MET A 1 45.57 -11.26 32.49
CA MET A 1 44.30 -10.56 32.20
C MET A 1 44.15 -10.49 30.69
N ALA A 2 43.23 -11.26 30.11
CA ALA A 2 43.01 -11.28 28.66
C ALA A 2 41.76 -10.45 28.33
N ASN A 3 41.94 -9.27 27.72
CA ASN A 3 40.83 -8.46 27.26
C ASN A 3 40.22 -9.10 26.02
N ALA A 4 39.00 -9.63 26.17
CA ALA A 4 38.20 -10.10 25.05
C ALA A 4 37.73 -8.90 24.21
N LEU A 5 38.35 -8.71 23.06
CA LEU A 5 37.86 -7.82 22.00
C LEU A 5 36.50 -8.35 21.52
N LYS A 6 35.41 -7.73 21.99
CA LYS A 6 34.08 -7.90 21.40
C LYS A 6 34.15 -7.35 19.97
N ARG A 7 34.30 -8.26 19.00
CA ARG A 7 34.06 -8.00 17.59
C ARG A 7 32.62 -7.51 17.44
N GLY A 8 32.44 -6.20 17.29
CA GLY A 8 31.17 -5.63 16.85
C GLY A 8 30.90 -6.13 15.44
N PHE A 9 29.90 -7.01 15.28
CA PHE A 9 29.39 -7.34 13.97
C PHE A 9 28.75 -6.06 13.40
N GLN A 10 29.44 -5.42 12.46
CA GLN A 10 28.88 -4.36 11.64
C GLN A 10 27.80 -4.99 10.75
N THR A 11 26.53 -4.89 11.13
CA THR A 11 25.39 -5.12 10.24
C THR A 11 25.30 -3.95 9.27
N SER A 12 26.10 -3.97 8.20
CA SER A 12 26.18 -2.83 7.28
C SER A 12 26.09 -3.29 5.82
N ALA A 13 24.90 -3.77 5.44
CA ALA A 13 24.35 -3.69 4.09
C ALA A 13 22.89 -4.18 4.13
N ARG A 14 21.96 -3.33 4.61
CA ARG A 14 20.55 -3.54 4.22
C ARG A 14 20.50 -3.27 2.72
N MET A 15 20.07 -4.26 1.93
CA MET A 15 19.88 -4.04 0.50
C MET A 15 18.73 -3.05 0.34
N MET A 16 19.05 -1.87 -0.21
CA MET A 16 18.05 -0.85 -0.52
C MET A 16 17.02 -1.43 -1.48
N ILE A 17 15.74 -1.14 -1.27
CA ILE A 17 14.67 -1.59 -2.18
C ILE A 17 14.97 -1.10 -3.61
N GLU A 18 15.01 -2.03 -4.56
CA GLU A 18 15.12 -1.75 -5.98
C GLU A 18 13.81 -1.13 -6.48
N LYS A 19 13.87 0.08 -7.02
CA LYS A 19 12.73 0.77 -7.65
C LYS A 19 12.79 0.55 -9.15
N SER A 20 11.76 -0.02 -9.72
CA SER A 20 11.67 -0.34 -11.15
C SER A 20 10.35 0.13 -11.77
N GLY A 21 10.19 -0.06 -13.08
CA GLY A 21 9.03 0.40 -13.83
C GLY A 21 9.09 1.90 -14.14
N SER A 22 7.95 2.58 -14.09
CA SER A 22 7.83 4.00 -14.49
C SER A 22 8.28 5.00 -13.41
N PHE A 23 9.20 4.64 -12.51
CA PHE A 23 9.65 5.53 -11.43
C PHE A 23 10.23 6.85 -11.98
N ALA A 24 11.05 6.77 -13.03
CA ALA A 24 11.68 7.94 -13.66
C ALA A 24 10.67 8.88 -14.34
N ASP A 25 9.44 8.41 -14.62
CA ASP A 25 8.41 9.19 -15.31
C ASP A 25 7.52 9.96 -14.33
N ILE A 26 7.47 9.56 -13.06
CA ILE A 26 6.60 10.18 -12.04
C ILE A 26 6.80 11.71 -11.99
N GLY A 27 8.05 12.17 -11.98
CA GLY A 27 8.35 13.60 -11.95
C GLY A 27 7.88 14.36 -13.19
N LYS A 28 7.82 13.68 -14.35
CA LYS A 28 7.51 14.31 -15.64
C LYS A 28 6.02 14.38 -15.92
N VAL A 29 5.28 13.31 -15.59
CA VAL A 29 3.88 13.15 -16.05
C VAL A 29 2.84 13.69 -15.07
N ASN A 30 3.23 14.07 -13.85
CA ASN A 30 2.31 14.60 -12.83
C ASN A 30 2.36 16.14 -12.69
N GLY A 31 3.00 16.84 -13.63
CA GLY A 31 3.09 18.30 -13.62
C GLY A 31 3.72 18.83 -12.32
N ALA A 32 3.09 19.84 -11.71
CA ALA A 32 3.57 20.47 -10.47
C ALA A 32 3.64 19.51 -9.27
N ASP A 33 2.86 18.42 -9.30
CA ASP A 33 2.81 17.43 -8.21
C ASP A 33 3.88 16.34 -8.33
N GLY A 34 4.59 16.27 -9.45
CA GLY A 34 5.61 15.26 -9.73
C GLY A 34 6.66 15.11 -8.61
N PRO A 35 7.30 16.20 -8.15
CA PRO A 35 8.28 16.14 -7.07
C PRO A 35 7.70 15.59 -5.76
N SER A 36 6.45 15.94 -5.42
CA SER A 36 5.78 15.44 -4.22
C SER A 36 5.56 13.94 -4.32
N TYR A 37 5.05 13.43 -5.44
CA TYR A 37 4.88 11.99 -5.62
C TYR A 37 6.21 11.21 -5.61
N MET A 38 7.27 11.75 -6.20
CA MET A 38 8.60 11.13 -6.15
C MET A 38 9.07 10.98 -4.70
N ARG A 39 8.98 12.06 -3.90
CA ARG A 39 9.32 12.04 -2.47
C ARG A 39 8.47 11.04 -1.69
N SER A 40 7.18 10.98 -1.95
CA SER A 40 6.27 10.06 -1.25
C SER A 40 6.55 8.60 -1.60
N VAL A 41 6.95 8.32 -2.84
CA VAL A 41 7.40 6.98 -3.25
C VAL A 41 8.69 6.60 -2.54
N GLU A 42 9.64 7.52 -2.42
CA GLU A 42 10.88 7.28 -1.68
C GLU A 42 10.61 6.99 -0.21
N GLN A 43 9.79 7.82 0.45
CA GLN A 43 9.40 7.64 1.85
C GLN A 43 8.63 6.33 2.06
N ALA A 44 7.75 5.95 1.14
CA ALA A 44 7.04 4.69 1.19
C ALA A 44 8.02 3.51 1.12
N CYS A 45 8.99 3.54 0.19
CA CYS A 45 10.03 2.51 0.09
C CYS A 45 10.83 2.40 1.38
N GLU A 46 11.31 3.52 1.94
CA GLU A 46 12.08 3.51 3.19
C GLU A 46 11.30 2.92 4.37
N ARG A 47 10.02 3.30 4.50
CA ARG A 47 9.16 2.79 5.57
C ARG A 47 8.84 1.30 5.41
N ILE A 48 8.60 0.85 4.19
CA ILE A 48 8.36 -0.57 3.88
C ILE A 48 9.64 -1.38 4.12
N GLU A 49 10.79 -0.90 3.67
CA GLU A 49 12.09 -1.56 3.89
C GLU A 49 12.40 -1.70 5.38
N LYS A 50 12.13 -0.64 6.16
CA LYS A 50 12.31 -0.66 7.62
C LYS A 50 11.37 -1.65 8.31
N ALA A 51 10.14 -1.80 7.80
CA ALA A 51 9.13 -2.68 8.37
C ALA A 51 9.37 -4.16 8.00
N ASP A 52 9.74 -4.45 6.75
CA ASP A 52 9.91 -5.81 6.27
C ASP A 52 11.05 -5.94 5.25
N GLY A 53 12.22 -6.37 5.75
CA GLY A 53 13.42 -6.58 4.93
C GLY A 53 13.32 -7.74 3.93
N ARG A 54 12.20 -8.46 3.85
CA ARG A 54 11.97 -9.47 2.79
C ARG A 54 11.54 -8.82 1.48
N ILE A 55 11.04 -7.58 1.51
CA ILE A 55 10.72 -6.81 0.32
C ILE A 55 12.02 -6.29 -0.27
N ALA A 56 12.27 -6.63 -1.53
CA ALA A 56 13.50 -6.26 -2.23
C ALA A 56 13.23 -5.39 -3.45
N LYS A 57 12.01 -5.44 -4.02
CA LYS A 57 11.67 -4.71 -5.24
C LYS A 57 10.30 -4.02 -5.12
N VAL A 58 10.24 -2.79 -5.60
CA VAL A 58 9.02 -2.00 -5.78
C VAL A 58 8.91 -1.63 -7.26
N ASN A 59 7.90 -2.18 -7.94
CA ASN A 59 7.68 -1.95 -9.37
C ASN A 59 6.53 -0.96 -9.59
N ILE A 60 6.84 0.24 -10.09
CA ILE A 60 5.84 1.30 -10.34
C ILE A 60 4.98 0.93 -11.56
N GLN A 61 3.68 0.76 -11.35
CA GLN A 61 2.71 0.31 -12.36
C GLN A 61 2.14 1.50 -13.15
N GLY A 62 3.02 2.33 -13.71
CA GLY A 62 2.69 3.57 -14.42
C GLY A 62 3.03 4.82 -13.61
N GLY A 63 3.61 5.81 -14.29
CA GLY A 63 4.11 7.03 -13.64
C GLY A 63 3.01 8.05 -13.30
N MET A 64 1.82 7.95 -13.89
CA MET A 64 0.74 8.93 -13.72
C MET A 64 -0.17 8.57 -12.55
N ALA A 65 -0.38 9.54 -11.65
CA ALA A 65 -1.27 9.40 -10.51
C ALA A 65 -2.74 9.31 -10.97
N HIS A 66 -3.47 8.35 -10.41
CA HIS A 66 -4.84 8.02 -10.80
C HIS A 66 -5.70 7.68 -9.59
N TYR A 67 -7.02 7.71 -9.73
CA TYR A 67 -7.93 7.25 -8.67
C TYR A 67 -7.89 5.72 -8.57
N SER A 68 -7.88 5.21 -7.34
CA SER A 68 -7.80 3.77 -7.12
C SER A 68 -9.15 3.09 -7.35
N ASN A 69 -9.20 2.12 -8.26
CA ASN A 69 -10.36 1.22 -8.36
C ASN A 69 -10.41 0.19 -7.22
N LYS A 70 -9.29 -0.05 -6.54
CA LYS A 70 -9.19 -1.05 -5.46
C LYS A 70 -9.56 -0.44 -4.10
N ASP A 71 -9.34 0.86 -3.93
CA ASP A 71 -9.82 1.64 -2.79
C ASP A 71 -10.76 2.76 -3.28
N PRO A 72 -12.07 2.52 -3.42
CA PRO A 72 -13.02 3.54 -3.86
C PRO A 72 -13.30 4.60 -2.79
N THR A 73 -12.84 4.39 -1.54
CA THR A 73 -12.92 5.42 -0.49
C THR A 73 -11.75 6.39 -0.56
N GLU A 74 -10.72 6.05 -1.33
CA GLU A 74 -9.60 6.93 -1.61
C GLU A 74 -10.06 8.10 -2.51
N THR A 75 -10.01 9.31 -1.94
CA THR A 75 -10.39 10.53 -2.65
C THR A 75 -9.20 11.22 -3.31
N GLU A 76 -7.98 10.77 -3.02
CA GLU A 76 -6.76 11.29 -3.63
C GLU A 76 -6.30 10.45 -4.82
N LYS A 77 -5.54 11.10 -5.72
CA LYS A 77 -4.83 10.37 -6.77
C LYS A 77 -3.62 9.66 -6.16
N VAL A 78 -3.41 8.41 -6.57
CA VAL A 78 -2.34 7.55 -6.07
C VAL A 78 -1.43 7.08 -7.19
N ILE A 79 -0.18 6.80 -6.83
CA ILE A 79 0.74 5.98 -7.63
C ILE A 79 0.62 4.54 -7.15
N THR A 80 0.35 3.61 -8.06
CA THR A 80 0.26 2.19 -7.75
C THR A 80 1.60 1.52 -8.00
N ALA A 81 2.09 0.75 -7.02
CA ALA A 81 3.30 -0.05 -7.18
C ALA A 81 3.12 -1.48 -6.65
N GLY A 82 3.75 -2.45 -7.32
CA GLY A 82 3.81 -3.84 -6.86
C GLY A 82 4.97 -4.05 -5.89
N LEU A 83 4.74 -4.83 -4.83
CA LEU A 83 5.75 -5.20 -3.84
C LEU A 83 6.19 -6.65 -4.05
N SER A 84 7.49 -6.86 -4.27
CA SER A 84 8.06 -8.18 -4.53
C SER A 84 9.26 -8.50 -3.65
N THR A 85 9.38 -9.79 -3.35
CA THR A 85 10.56 -10.33 -2.64
C THR A 85 11.76 -10.42 -3.57
N ALA A 86 12.95 -10.69 -3.01
CA ALA A 86 14.17 -10.91 -3.80
C ALA A 86 14.04 -12.06 -4.83
N ARG A 87 13.14 -13.03 -4.57
CA ARG A 87 12.84 -14.14 -5.48
C ARG A 87 11.89 -13.76 -6.63
N GLY A 88 11.44 -12.50 -6.69
CA GLY A 88 10.51 -12.02 -7.71
C GLY A 88 9.03 -12.29 -7.40
N SER A 89 8.70 -13.04 -6.34
CA SER A 89 7.32 -13.27 -5.94
C SER A 89 6.67 -11.98 -5.46
N GLN A 90 5.61 -11.54 -6.14
CA GLN A 90 4.82 -10.39 -5.73
C GLN A 90 3.93 -10.77 -4.55
N VAL A 91 4.03 -10.02 -3.46
CA VAL A 91 3.31 -10.27 -2.19
C VAL A 91 2.24 -9.22 -1.92
N GLY A 92 2.18 -8.16 -2.72
CA GLY A 92 1.13 -7.17 -2.61
C GLY A 92 1.29 -6.00 -3.58
N SER A 93 0.50 -4.97 -3.35
CA SER A 93 0.65 -3.66 -3.96
C SER A 93 0.61 -2.57 -2.89
N VAL A 94 1.16 -1.41 -3.21
CA VAL A 94 1.05 -0.20 -2.42
C VAL A 94 0.39 0.88 -3.28
N HIS A 95 -0.55 1.63 -2.69
CA HIS A 95 -1.02 2.89 -3.26
C HIS A 95 -0.38 4.03 -2.49
N ILE A 96 0.30 4.91 -3.21
CA ILE A 96 1.09 5.99 -2.64
C ILE A 96 0.38 7.30 -2.97
N ARG A 97 -0.12 7.97 -1.93
CA ARG A 97 -0.72 9.31 -1.99
C ARG A 97 0.36 10.37 -2.02
N LYS A 98 -0.04 11.65 -2.12
CA LYS A 98 0.90 12.76 -1.85
C LYS A 98 1.39 12.70 -0.40
N GLU A 99 0.51 12.33 0.53
CA GLU A 99 0.86 12.16 1.94
C GLU A 99 0.45 10.78 2.43
N GLY A 100 1.46 9.93 2.66
CA GLY A 100 1.26 8.57 3.13
C GLY A 100 0.98 7.55 2.02
N PHE A 101 0.70 6.32 2.45
CA PHE A 101 0.48 5.19 1.57
C PHE A 101 -0.32 4.11 2.29
N LYS A 102 -0.95 3.25 1.49
CA LYS A 102 -1.73 2.10 1.97
C LYS A 102 -1.28 0.83 1.28
N LEU A 103 -1.14 -0.24 2.05
CA LEU A 103 -0.65 -1.53 1.60
C LEU A 103 -1.81 -2.50 1.37
N PHE A 104 -1.72 -3.23 0.27
CA PHE A 104 -2.71 -4.21 -0.16
C PHE A 104 -2.00 -5.54 -0.38
N PRO A 105 -1.83 -6.35 0.68
CA PRO A 105 -1.30 -7.71 0.54
C PRO A 105 -2.20 -8.51 -0.41
N ASN A 106 -1.57 -9.31 -1.28
CA ASN A 106 -2.28 -10.32 -2.05
C ASN A 106 -2.38 -11.62 -1.22
N ARG A 107 -2.98 -12.67 -1.79
CA ARG A 107 -3.11 -13.98 -1.13
C ARG A 107 -1.76 -14.47 -0.56
N LEU A 108 -0.70 -14.43 -1.38
CA LEU A 108 0.63 -14.86 -0.95
C LEU A 108 1.18 -13.98 0.18
N GLY A 109 0.98 -12.66 0.10
CA GLY A 109 1.36 -11.73 1.17
C GLY A 109 0.69 -12.05 2.51
N THR A 110 -0.60 -12.38 2.48
CA THR A 110 -1.35 -12.79 3.68
C THR A 110 -0.88 -14.14 4.20
N GLU A 111 -0.73 -15.15 3.34
CA GLU A 111 -0.26 -16.50 3.71
C GLU A 111 1.15 -16.48 4.32
N LEU A 112 2.03 -15.62 3.82
CA LEU A 112 3.39 -15.42 4.33
C LEU A 112 3.50 -14.40 5.47
N GLY A 113 2.36 -13.88 5.95
CA GLY A 113 2.27 -13.00 7.12
C GLY A 113 2.79 -11.58 6.92
N PHE A 114 2.95 -11.09 5.68
CA PHE A 114 3.36 -9.71 5.41
C PHE A 114 2.38 -8.70 6.00
N ASN A 115 1.07 -8.96 5.89
CA ASN A 115 0.04 -8.10 6.46
C ASN A 115 0.21 -7.89 7.97
N LYS A 116 0.56 -8.95 8.71
CA LYS A 116 0.80 -8.90 10.16
C LYS A 116 2.05 -8.08 10.49
N VAL A 117 3.14 -8.29 9.76
CA VAL A 117 4.40 -7.54 9.95
C VAL A 117 4.19 -6.05 9.69
N TRP A 118 3.50 -5.71 8.59
CA TRP A 118 3.23 -4.32 8.23
C TRP A 118 2.32 -3.62 9.24
N ARG A 119 1.25 -4.29 9.70
CA ARG A 119 0.38 -3.76 10.77
C ARG A 119 1.15 -3.56 12.08
N ALA A 120 1.99 -4.52 12.47
CA ALA A 120 2.83 -4.41 13.68
C ALA A 120 3.84 -3.26 13.58
N ALA A 121 4.28 -2.90 12.38
CA ALA A 121 5.12 -1.74 12.12
C ALA A 121 4.34 -0.40 12.04
N GLY A 122 3.02 -0.41 12.28
CA GLY A 122 2.17 0.77 12.24
C GLY A 122 1.91 1.30 10.82
N LEU A 123 1.99 0.43 9.81
CA LEU A 123 1.65 0.78 8.43
C LEU A 123 0.16 0.55 8.18
N GLU A 124 -0.45 1.38 7.33
CA GLU A 124 -1.84 1.22 6.90
C GLU A 124 -1.93 0.04 5.93
N VAL A 125 -2.77 -0.96 6.27
CA VAL A 125 -2.90 -2.21 5.52
C VAL A 125 -4.38 -2.55 5.35
N GLU A 126 -4.79 -2.82 4.11
CA GLU A 126 -6.12 -3.33 3.78
C GLU A 126 -5.98 -4.65 2.99
N ASP A 127 -6.24 -5.76 3.67
CA ASP A 127 -6.19 -7.09 3.08
C ASP A 127 -7.50 -7.51 2.41
N SER A 128 -7.57 -8.75 1.92
CA SER A 128 -8.75 -9.24 1.21
C SER A 128 -9.98 -9.35 2.12
N GLU A 129 -9.80 -9.68 3.39
CA GLU A 129 -10.91 -9.82 4.34
C GLU A 129 -11.47 -8.44 4.67
N ASP A 130 -10.61 -7.46 4.91
CA ASP A 130 -11.02 -6.06 5.13
C ASP A 130 -11.86 -5.53 3.95
N ARG A 131 -11.44 -5.81 2.70
CA ARG A 131 -12.17 -5.41 1.49
C ARG A 131 -13.53 -6.06 1.37
N ILE A 132 -13.63 -7.35 1.71
CA ILE A 132 -14.90 -8.08 1.67
C ILE A 132 -15.84 -7.52 2.74
N ALA A 133 -15.35 -7.32 3.96
CA ALA A 133 -16.13 -6.76 5.06
C ALA A 133 -16.66 -5.35 4.72
N ARG A 134 -15.82 -4.50 4.13
CA ARG A 134 -16.23 -3.16 3.67
C ARG A 134 -17.30 -3.21 2.59
N ARG A 135 -17.14 -4.07 1.57
CA ARG A 135 -18.16 -4.23 0.51
C ARG A 135 -19.49 -4.72 1.05
N ALA A 136 -19.47 -5.67 1.99
CA ALA A 136 -20.69 -6.14 2.65
C ALA A 136 -21.36 -5.02 3.48
N ALA A 137 -20.58 -4.19 4.16
CA ALA A 137 -21.09 -3.03 4.87
C ALA A 137 -21.72 -2.00 3.91
N ASP A 138 -21.04 -1.67 2.81
CA ASP A 138 -21.55 -0.73 1.79
C ASP A 138 -22.86 -1.22 1.15
N GLU A 139 -22.96 -2.52 0.87
CA GLU A 139 -24.19 -3.15 0.38
C GLU A 139 -25.33 -3.06 1.40
N SER A 140 -25.04 -3.27 2.68
CA SER A 140 -26.05 -3.16 3.75
C SER A 140 -26.58 -1.73 3.92
N VAL A 141 -25.72 -0.72 3.76
CA VAL A 141 -26.12 0.70 3.82
C VAL A 141 -27.00 1.06 2.63
N LYS A 142 -26.62 0.64 1.41
CA LYS A 142 -27.45 0.88 0.22
C LYS A 142 -28.82 0.22 0.33
N ALA A 143 -28.87 -1.03 0.82
CA ALA A 143 -30.13 -1.74 1.03
C ALA A 143 -31.05 -1.02 2.03
N ASN A 144 -30.50 -0.39 3.08
CA ASN A 144 -31.29 0.39 4.04
C ASN A 144 -31.82 1.71 3.43
N VAL A 145 -31.01 2.41 2.63
CA VAL A 145 -31.42 3.67 1.97
C VAL A 145 -32.52 3.42 0.93
N ASP A 146 -32.40 2.35 0.13
CA ASP A 146 -33.42 1.99 -0.87
C ASP A 146 -34.71 1.47 -0.21
N GLY A 147 -34.60 0.83 0.96
CA GLY A 147 -35.73 0.35 1.75
C GLY A 147 -36.57 1.47 2.40
N ASP A 148 -35.93 2.55 2.86
CA ASP A 148 -36.63 3.70 3.45
C ASP A 148 -37.32 4.57 2.39
N ASN A 149 -36.66 4.81 1.25
CA ASN A 149 -37.26 5.54 0.13
C ASN A 149 -38.53 4.86 -0.44
N ASN A 150 -38.64 3.53 -0.30
CA ASN A 150 -39.80 2.78 -0.75
C ASN A 150 -40.96 2.75 0.28
N ARG A 151 -40.71 3.16 1.54
CA ARG A 151 -41.75 3.24 2.59
C ARG A 151 -42.41 4.62 2.67
N GLU A 152 -41.69 5.70 2.36
CA GLU A 152 -42.29 7.05 2.31
C GLU A 152 -43.24 7.25 1.12
N SER A 153 -43.08 6.49 0.03
CA SER A 153 -43.98 6.59 -1.14
C SER A 153 -45.28 5.78 -1.01
N SER A 154 -45.44 4.93 0.02
CA SER A 154 -46.64 4.11 0.22
C SER A 154 -47.62 4.65 1.27
N ALA A 155 -47.31 5.77 1.93
CA ALA A 155 -48.14 6.35 2.99
C ALA A 155 -49.05 7.51 2.51
N ALA A 156 -49.05 7.81 1.21
CA ALA A 156 -49.89 8.87 0.62
C ALA A 156 -50.89 8.28 -0.40
N LYS A 157 -51.89 7.53 0.07
CA LYS A 157 -53.14 7.26 -0.65
C LYS A 157 -54.32 7.14 0.31
#